data_AF-A0A2V9JDH2-F1
#
_entry.id   AF-A0A2V9JDH2-F1
#
_cell.length_a   1.000
_cell.length_b   1.000
_cell.length_c   1.000
_cell.angle_alpha   90.00
_cell.angle_beta   90.00
_cell.angle_gamma   90.00
#
_symmetry.space_group_name_H-M   'P 1'
#
loop_
_entity.id
_entity.type
_entity.pdbx_description
1 polymer ?
#
loop_
_entity_poly.entity_id
_entity_poly.type
_entity_poly.pdbx_seq_one_letter_code
_entity_poly.pdbx_strand_id
1 'polypeptide(L)'
;MATKRSGPVERLMEKALRPDRFIDYRTSWEFVGGLEEVKREIDRLIKTQPHQAVELLETFIAGCYEKAEEIDDSSGSFGMFVGDLFCAWIEARQAAKAAPHATAKQLLGWMDSDDYGFCHGIEKNAVKAFNKAGLKAFAEVAREEFAKELESVKAREQGDRNTPGSFRFRQLSDVLRAIYAAQQDADGYLALVEATQLAPSDCAAIARIYR
;
A
#
# COMPACT_ATOMS: atom_id res chain seq x y z
N MET A 1 30.89 0.47 16.89
CA MET A 1 29.92 -0.19 15.98
C MET A 1 30.51 -0.15 14.59
N ALA A 2 30.80 -1.30 13.99
CA ALA A 2 31.36 -1.35 12.64
C ALA A 2 30.23 -1.02 11.64
N THR A 3 30.31 0.14 10.99
CA THR A 3 29.45 0.47 9.86
C THR A 3 29.68 -0.58 8.77
N LYS A 4 28.70 -1.47 8.60
CA LYS A 4 28.60 -2.37 7.45
C LYS A 4 28.72 -1.46 6.21
N ARG A 5 29.74 -1.66 5.37
CA ARG A 5 29.85 -0.89 4.12
C ARG A 5 28.54 -1.06 3.35
N SER A 6 27.76 0.00 3.20
CA SER A 6 26.51 -0.01 2.45
C SER A 6 26.78 -0.54 1.03
N GLY A 7 25.88 -1.35 0.48
CA GLY A 7 26.02 -1.83 -0.90
C GLY A 7 25.91 -0.70 -1.93
N PRO A 8 26.11 -1.00 -3.23
CA PRO A 8 26.05 0.01 -4.28
C PRO A 8 24.66 0.65 -4.42
N VAL A 9 23.58 -0.11 -4.21
CA VAL A 9 22.21 0.40 -4.34
C VAL A 9 21.82 1.27 -3.16
N GLU A 10 22.22 0.90 -1.94
CA GLU A 10 22.00 1.68 -0.72
C GLU A 10 22.64 3.07 -0.83
N ARG A 11 23.84 3.17 -1.41
CA ARG A 11 24.47 4.47 -1.68
C ARG A 11 23.74 5.29 -2.74
N LEU A 12 23.15 4.63 -3.75
CA LEU A 12 22.33 5.31 -4.76
C LEU A 12 21.04 5.83 -4.12
N MET A 13 20.40 5.04 -3.26
CA MET A 13 19.21 5.44 -2.49
C MET A 13 19.51 6.65 -1.61
N GLU A 14 20.55 6.60 -0.77
CA GLU A 14 20.94 7.70 0.11
C GLU A 14 21.23 8.99 -0.69
N LYS A 15 21.98 8.86 -1.78
CA LYS A 15 22.28 10.00 -2.67
C LYS A 15 21.03 10.57 -3.34
N ALA A 16 20.09 9.72 -3.77
CA ALA A 16 18.89 10.14 -4.45
C ALA A 16 17.88 10.77 -3.49
N LEU A 17 17.73 10.21 -2.28
CA LEU A 17 16.88 10.75 -1.21
C LEU A 17 17.36 12.12 -0.72
N ARG A 18 18.68 12.39 -0.75
CA ARG A 18 19.25 13.68 -0.31
C ARG A 18 18.74 14.06 1.10
N PRO A 19 19.04 13.26 2.14
CA PRO A 19 18.60 13.56 3.51
C PRO A 19 19.06 14.97 3.94
N ASP A 20 18.29 15.61 4.83
CA ASP A 20 18.51 16.98 5.34
C ASP A 20 18.43 18.08 4.27
N ARG A 21 17.91 17.76 3.09
CA ARG A 21 17.73 18.71 1.98
C ARG A 21 16.28 18.81 1.58
N PHE A 22 15.72 20.00 1.80
CA PHE A 22 14.40 20.35 1.32
C PHE A 22 14.33 20.37 -0.21
N ILE A 23 13.27 19.78 -0.76
CA ILE A 23 12.96 19.72 -2.19
C ILE A 23 11.75 20.60 -2.46
N ASP A 24 11.99 21.72 -3.16
CA ASP A 24 10.94 22.64 -3.59
C ASP A 24 10.06 22.03 -4.68
N TYR A 25 8.78 22.42 -4.71
CA TYR A 25 7.79 22.01 -5.69
C TYR A 25 8.31 22.05 -7.13
N ARG A 26 9.08 23.08 -7.50
CA ARG A 26 9.61 23.24 -8.88
C ARG A 26 10.67 22.21 -9.26
N THR A 27 11.28 21.57 -8.28
CA THR A 27 12.34 20.56 -8.45
C THR A 27 11.88 19.16 -8.07
N SER A 28 10.66 19.00 -7.55
CA SER A 28 10.04 17.72 -7.17
C SER A 28 10.09 16.69 -8.30
N TRP A 29 9.81 17.10 -9.54
CA TRP A 29 9.78 16.19 -10.68
C TRP A 29 11.17 15.60 -11.02
N GLU A 30 12.21 16.43 -11.05
CA GLU A 30 13.59 15.95 -11.26
C GLU A 30 14.05 15.06 -10.11
N PHE A 31 13.67 15.43 -8.88
CA PHE A 31 13.95 14.63 -7.70
C PHE A 31 13.32 13.23 -7.77
N VAL A 32 12.02 13.14 -8.06
CA VAL A 32 11.31 11.86 -8.22
C VAL A 32 11.91 11.03 -9.35
N GLY A 33 12.27 11.64 -10.49
CA GLY A 33 12.94 10.94 -11.58
C GLY A 33 14.26 10.26 -11.15
N GLY A 34 15.02 10.89 -10.24
CA GLY A 34 16.19 10.28 -9.62
C GLY A 34 15.86 9.09 -8.72
N LEU A 35 14.74 9.14 -7.98
CA LEU A 35 14.27 8.02 -7.16
C LEU A 35 13.78 6.85 -8.03
N GLU A 36 13.12 7.13 -9.15
CA GLU A 36 12.69 6.12 -10.12
C GLU A 36 13.88 5.37 -10.75
N GLU A 37 15.00 6.06 -10.99
CA GLU A 37 16.24 5.40 -11.42
C GLU A 37 16.72 4.37 -10.41
N VAL A 38 16.71 4.72 -9.13
CA VAL A 38 17.08 3.80 -8.05
C VAL A 38 16.10 2.63 -7.95
N LYS A 39 14.79 2.91 -8.05
CA LYS A 39 13.76 1.86 -8.09
C LYS A 39 14.02 0.89 -9.24
N ARG A 40 14.38 1.37 -10.44
CA ARG A 40 14.71 0.50 -11.59
C ARG A 40 15.88 -0.43 -11.32
N GLU A 41 16.88 -0.01 -10.54
CA GLU A 41 17.97 -0.89 -10.11
C GLU A 41 17.47 -1.98 -9.16
N ILE A 42 16.60 -1.62 -8.21
CA ILE A 42 15.99 -2.57 -7.27
C ILE A 42 15.07 -3.56 -7.98
N ASP A 43 14.27 -3.11 -8.96
CA ASP A 43 13.37 -3.96 -9.75
C ASP A 43 14.15 -5.07 -10.49
N ARG A 44 15.39 -4.82 -10.91
CA ARG A 44 16.27 -5.85 -11.50
C ARG A 44 16.70 -6.89 -10.46
N LEU A 45 16.87 -6.50 -9.20
CA LEU A 45 17.21 -7.39 -8.10
C LEU A 45 16.04 -8.30 -7.71
N ILE A 46 14.78 -7.91 -7.95
CA ILE A 46 13.62 -8.77 -7.67
C ILE A 46 13.76 -10.15 -8.33
N LYS A 47 14.35 -10.21 -9.53
CA LYS A 47 14.51 -11.46 -10.29
C LYS A 47 15.73 -12.28 -9.88
N THR A 48 16.79 -11.64 -9.40
CA THR A 48 18.09 -12.28 -9.17
C THR A 48 18.43 -12.46 -7.69
N GLN A 49 18.03 -11.50 -6.86
CA GLN A 49 18.31 -11.42 -5.42
C GLN A 49 17.07 -10.89 -4.67
N PRO A 50 15.94 -11.63 -4.68
CA PRO A 50 14.66 -11.12 -4.20
C PRO A 50 14.67 -10.76 -2.71
N HIS A 51 15.40 -11.51 -1.86
CA HIS A 51 15.54 -11.17 -0.44
C HIS A 51 16.22 -9.81 -0.23
N GLN A 52 17.28 -9.53 -1.01
CA GLN A 52 17.94 -8.23 -0.96
C GLN A 52 17.02 -7.12 -1.47
N ALA A 53 16.24 -7.37 -2.53
CA ALA A 53 15.28 -6.40 -3.04
C ALA A 53 14.22 -6.03 -1.99
N VAL A 54 13.73 -7.00 -1.20
CA VAL A 54 12.80 -6.74 -0.10
C VAL A 54 13.41 -5.79 0.93
N GLU A 55 14.63 -6.07 1.42
CA GLU A 55 15.31 -5.23 2.42
C GLU A 55 15.55 -3.80 1.89
N LEU A 56 15.93 -3.68 0.62
CA LEU A 56 16.13 -2.39 -0.04
C LEU A 56 14.81 -1.61 -0.16
N LEU A 57 13.72 -2.26 -0.56
CA LEU A 57 12.42 -1.60 -0.69
C LEU A 57 11.86 -1.17 0.66
N GLU A 58 11.99 -1.99 1.70
CA GLU A 58 11.60 -1.63 3.07
C GLU A 58 12.39 -0.41 3.56
N THR A 59 13.70 -0.40 3.31
CA THR A 59 14.56 0.76 3.62
C THR A 59 14.18 1.98 2.79
N PHE A 60 13.83 1.80 1.52
CA PHE A 60 13.50 2.91 0.63
C PHE A 60 12.17 3.56 1.02
N ILE A 61 11.15 2.74 1.31
CA ILE A 61 9.86 3.21 1.82
C ILE A 61 10.09 3.98 3.12
N ALA A 62 10.85 3.45 4.08
CA ALA A 62 11.17 4.16 5.32
C ALA A 62 11.87 5.51 5.04
N GLY A 63 12.86 5.54 4.14
CA GLY A 63 13.51 6.79 3.72
C GLY A 63 12.56 7.78 3.04
N CYS A 64 11.53 7.30 2.35
CA CYS A 64 10.49 8.16 1.78
C CYS A 64 9.58 8.78 2.84
N TYR A 65 9.26 8.05 3.92
CA TYR A 65 8.53 8.61 5.07
C TYR A 65 9.34 9.73 5.74
N GLU A 66 10.63 9.53 5.99
CA GLU A 66 11.50 10.59 6.52
C GLU A 66 11.59 11.79 5.58
N LYS A 67 11.63 11.53 4.26
CA LYS A 67 11.67 12.59 3.24
C LYS A 67 10.38 13.40 3.14
N ALA A 68 9.25 12.88 3.60
CA ALA A 68 7.95 13.56 3.50
C ALA A 68 7.95 14.94 4.17
N GLU A 69 8.72 15.11 5.25
CA GLU A 69 8.91 16.39 5.96
C GLU A 69 9.84 17.37 5.21
N GLU A 70 10.53 16.90 4.18
CA GLU A 70 11.58 17.63 3.46
C GLU A 70 11.24 17.82 1.97
N ILE A 71 9.97 17.71 1.58
CA ILE A 71 9.53 17.91 0.21
C ILE A 71 8.18 18.62 0.14
N ASP A 72 8.05 19.56 -0.78
CA ASP A 72 6.75 20.05 -1.24
C ASP A 72 6.23 19.14 -2.36
N ASP A 73 5.42 18.13 -1.99
CA ASP A 73 4.75 17.22 -2.92
C ASP A 73 3.31 17.64 -3.25
N SER A 74 3.04 18.94 -3.35
CA SER A 74 1.72 19.42 -3.79
C SER A 74 1.31 18.90 -5.18
N SER A 75 2.26 18.40 -5.98
CA SER A 75 2.00 17.74 -7.26
C SER A 75 1.50 16.30 -7.13
N GLY A 76 1.71 15.66 -5.96
CA GLY A 76 1.40 14.25 -5.68
C GLY A 76 2.34 13.24 -6.34
N SER A 77 3.38 13.71 -7.04
CA SER A 77 4.30 12.85 -7.80
C SER A 77 5.14 11.94 -6.90
N PHE A 78 5.55 12.46 -5.73
CA PHE A 78 6.33 11.68 -4.77
C PHE A 78 5.44 10.64 -4.08
N GLY A 79 4.23 11.00 -3.67
CA GLY A 79 3.28 10.04 -3.11
C GLY A 79 2.92 8.90 -4.08
N MET A 80 2.73 9.22 -5.37
CA MET A 80 2.54 8.18 -6.41
C MET A 80 3.74 7.24 -6.52
N PHE A 81 4.95 7.79 -6.51
CA PHE A 81 6.18 7.00 -6.53
C PHE A 81 6.29 6.07 -5.31
N VAL A 82 5.95 6.54 -4.11
CA VAL A 82 5.95 5.68 -2.91
C VAL A 82 4.90 4.57 -3.02
N GLY A 83 3.73 4.85 -3.58
CA GLY A 83 2.73 3.84 -3.94
C GLY A 83 3.28 2.72 -4.83
N ASP A 84 4.11 3.09 -5.82
CA ASP A 84 4.79 2.12 -6.70
C ASP A 84 5.87 1.31 -5.98
N LEU A 85 6.53 1.86 -4.96
CA LEU A 85 7.47 1.12 -4.11
C LEU A 85 6.77 0.02 -3.31
N PHE A 86 5.58 0.27 -2.76
CA PHE A 86 4.81 -0.77 -2.10
C PHE A 86 4.41 -1.90 -3.05
N CYS A 87 4.05 -1.58 -4.30
CA CYS A 87 3.75 -2.59 -5.31
C CYS A 87 4.98 -3.44 -5.65
N ALA A 88 6.14 -2.80 -5.85
CA ALA A 88 7.40 -3.50 -6.04
C ALA A 88 7.78 -4.36 -4.83
N TRP A 89 7.47 -3.91 -3.61
CA TRP A 89 7.72 -4.66 -2.38
C TRP A 89 6.86 -5.93 -2.31
N ILE A 90 5.59 -5.87 -2.71
CA ILE A 90 4.73 -7.06 -2.85
C ILE A 90 5.36 -8.05 -3.84
N GLU A 91 5.78 -7.58 -5.02
CA GLU A 91 6.41 -8.42 -6.03
C GLU A 91 7.72 -9.06 -5.53
N ALA A 92 8.57 -8.29 -4.85
CA ALA A 92 9.81 -8.76 -4.24
C ALA A 92 9.55 -9.82 -3.16
N ARG A 93 8.55 -9.61 -2.30
CA ARG A 93 8.15 -10.57 -1.26
C ARG A 93 7.69 -11.88 -1.90
N GLN A 94 6.92 -11.82 -2.98
CA GLN A 94 6.46 -13.01 -3.71
C GLN A 94 7.63 -13.75 -4.37
N ALA A 95 8.55 -13.03 -5.02
CA ALA A 95 9.76 -13.61 -5.60
C ALA A 95 10.67 -14.25 -4.52
N ALA A 96 10.71 -13.67 -3.33
CA ALA A 96 11.41 -14.17 -2.16
C ALA A 96 10.66 -15.33 -1.45
N LYS A 97 9.54 -15.79 -2.00
CA LYS A 97 8.69 -16.85 -1.42
C LYS A 97 8.28 -16.56 0.04
N ALA A 98 8.01 -15.29 0.33
CA ALA A 98 7.44 -14.87 1.60
C ALA A 98 6.12 -15.58 1.89
N ALA A 99 5.81 -15.74 3.18
CA ALA A 99 4.48 -16.17 3.59
C ALA A 99 3.43 -15.13 3.13
N PRO A 100 2.44 -15.50 2.29
CA PRO A 100 1.46 -14.54 1.76
C PRO A 100 0.70 -13.76 2.83
N HIS A 101 0.34 -14.44 3.93
CA HIS A 101 -0.32 -13.82 5.08
C HIS A 101 0.53 -12.77 5.78
N ALA A 102 1.84 -12.99 5.87
CA ALA A 102 2.74 -12.02 6.49
C ALA A 102 2.84 -10.75 5.63
N THR A 103 2.94 -10.90 4.30
CA THR A 103 2.93 -9.77 3.37
C THR A 103 1.64 -8.98 3.45
N ALA A 104 0.48 -9.65 3.46
CA ALA A 104 -0.83 -9.00 3.61
C ALA A 104 -0.96 -8.22 4.93
N LYS A 105 -0.55 -8.83 6.06
CA LYS A 105 -0.58 -8.18 7.37
C LYS A 105 0.32 -6.97 7.45
N GLN A 106 1.53 -7.06 6.91
CA GLN A 106 2.47 -5.94 6.92
C GLN A 106 1.98 -4.79 6.04
N LEU A 107 1.41 -5.06 4.85
CA LEU A 107 0.80 -4.03 4.02
C LEU A 107 -0.34 -3.32 4.76
N LEU A 108 -1.29 -4.07 5.35
CA LEU A 108 -2.39 -3.46 6.11
C LEU A 108 -1.91 -2.70 7.35
N GLY A 109 -0.78 -3.09 7.93
CA GLY A 109 -0.12 -2.37 9.02
C GLY A 109 0.41 -1.02 8.55
N TRP A 110 1.15 -1.00 7.44
CA TRP A 110 1.61 0.26 6.83
C TRP A 110 0.46 1.18 6.43
N MET A 111 -0.63 0.63 5.91
CA MET A 111 -1.84 1.41 5.61
C MET A 111 -2.49 2.02 6.86
N ASP A 112 -2.39 1.37 8.02
CA ASP A 112 -2.97 1.85 9.28
C ASP A 112 -2.14 2.98 9.90
N SER A 113 -0.81 2.92 9.74
CA SER A 113 0.15 3.87 10.28
C SER A 113 0.64 4.90 9.24
N ASP A 114 -0.18 5.21 8.24
CA ASP A 114 0.21 6.06 7.11
C ASP A 114 -0.08 7.55 7.38
N ASP A 115 0.85 8.23 8.04
CA ASP A 115 0.67 9.63 8.45
C ASP A 115 0.67 10.63 7.27
N TYR A 116 1.21 10.23 6.11
CA TYR A 116 1.36 11.09 4.92
C TYR A 116 0.41 10.73 3.78
N GLY A 117 -0.42 9.70 3.92
CA GLY A 117 -1.37 9.29 2.90
C GLY A 117 -0.74 8.62 1.67
N PHE A 118 0.49 8.09 1.75
CA PHE A 118 1.14 7.36 0.65
C PHE A 118 0.41 6.06 0.27
N CYS A 119 -0.33 5.47 1.21
CA CYS A 119 -1.17 4.32 1.00
C CYS A 119 -2.58 4.68 0.49
N HIS A 120 -2.90 5.96 0.27
CA HIS A 120 -4.22 6.35 -0.21
C HIS A 120 -4.49 5.77 -1.62
N GLY A 121 -5.52 4.92 -1.74
CA GLY A 121 -5.90 4.30 -3.00
C GLY A 121 -4.99 3.13 -3.44
N ILE A 122 -4.05 2.72 -2.59
CA ILE A 122 -3.07 1.67 -2.90
C ILE A 122 -3.73 0.33 -3.20
N GLU A 123 -4.90 0.06 -2.64
CA GLU A 123 -5.64 -1.18 -2.83
C GLU A 123 -5.87 -1.49 -4.31
N LYS A 124 -6.09 -0.47 -5.15
CA LYS A 124 -6.31 -0.62 -6.60
C LYS A 124 -5.09 -1.13 -7.35
N ASN A 125 -3.89 -0.88 -6.83
CA ASN A 125 -2.63 -1.33 -7.41
C ASN A 125 -2.11 -2.59 -6.71
N ALA A 126 -2.26 -2.69 -5.40
CA ALA A 126 -1.89 -3.86 -4.62
C ALA A 126 -2.58 -5.13 -5.12
N VAL A 127 -3.87 -5.08 -5.45
CA VAL A 127 -4.60 -6.25 -6.00
C VAL A 127 -4.06 -6.74 -7.34
N LYS A 128 -3.35 -5.88 -8.09
CA LYS A 128 -2.68 -6.24 -9.36
C LYS A 128 -1.27 -6.79 -9.11
N ALA A 129 -0.58 -6.28 -8.10
CA ALA A 129 0.77 -6.73 -7.72
C ALA A 129 0.75 -8.11 -7.04
N PHE A 130 -0.32 -8.42 -6.29
CA PHE A 130 -0.50 -9.73 -5.69
C PHE A 130 -0.77 -10.81 -6.76
N ASN A 131 -0.04 -11.92 -6.66
CA ASN A 131 -0.37 -13.16 -7.33
C ASN A 131 -1.61 -13.82 -6.68
N LYS A 132 -2.12 -14.91 -7.26
CA LYS A 132 -3.33 -15.57 -6.77
C LYS A 132 -3.28 -15.98 -5.29
N ALA A 133 -2.15 -16.49 -4.81
CA ALA A 133 -1.99 -16.89 -3.41
C ALA A 133 -1.90 -15.68 -2.47
N GLY A 134 -1.18 -14.63 -2.90
CA GLY A 134 -1.08 -13.34 -2.24
C GLY A 134 -2.44 -12.67 -2.09
N LEU A 135 -3.20 -12.58 -3.18
CA LEU A 135 -4.52 -11.94 -3.19
C LEU A 135 -5.53 -12.69 -2.33
N LYS A 136 -5.47 -14.02 -2.30
CA LYS A 136 -6.30 -14.83 -1.38
C LYS A 136 -5.96 -14.52 0.08
N ALA A 137 -4.68 -14.51 0.45
CA ALA A 137 -4.26 -14.18 1.81
C ALA A 137 -4.60 -12.73 2.18
N PHE A 138 -4.50 -11.80 1.22
CA PHE A 138 -4.90 -10.41 1.42
C PHE A 138 -6.40 -10.29 1.71
N ALA A 139 -7.24 -11.05 0.99
CA ALA A 139 -8.67 -11.15 1.27
C ALA A 139 -8.97 -11.74 2.65
N GLU A 140 -8.26 -12.81 3.05
CA GLU A 140 -8.44 -13.44 4.37
C GLU A 140 -8.11 -12.46 5.51
N VAL A 141 -6.93 -11.84 5.46
CA VAL A 141 -6.50 -10.88 6.47
C VAL A 141 -7.41 -9.64 6.50
N ALA A 142 -7.75 -9.07 5.34
CA ALA A 142 -8.62 -7.89 5.29
C ALA A 142 -10.03 -8.17 5.85
N ARG A 143 -10.60 -9.36 5.59
CA ARG A 143 -11.89 -9.77 6.15
C ARG A 143 -11.83 -9.94 7.67
N GLU A 144 -10.76 -10.55 8.19
CA GLU A 144 -10.57 -10.71 9.63
C GLU A 144 -10.50 -9.35 10.35
N GLU A 145 -9.72 -8.41 9.82
CA GLU A 145 -9.62 -7.06 10.40
C GLU A 145 -10.91 -6.27 10.23
N PHE A 146 -11.58 -6.36 9.07
CA PHE A 146 -12.87 -5.71 8.84
C PHE A 146 -13.95 -6.20 9.80
N ALA A 147 -14.02 -7.51 10.06
CA ALA A 147 -14.98 -8.08 10.99
C ALA A 147 -14.78 -7.54 12.42
N LYS A 148 -13.53 -7.38 12.87
CA LYS A 148 -13.22 -6.77 14.18
C LYS A 148 -13.67 -5.31 14.23
N GLU A 149 -13.35 -4.52 13.19
CA GLU A 149 -13.76 -3.11 13.12
C GLU A 149 -15.28 -2.95 13.03
N LEU A 150 -15.96 -3.83 12.30
CA LEU A 150 -17.42 -3.82 12.19
C LEU A 150 -18.09 -4.02 13.55
N GLU A 151 -17.62 -4.97 14.36
CA GLU A 151 -18.14 -5.17 15.72
C GLU A 151 -17.85 -3.97 16.63
N SER A 152 -16.67 -3.34 16.49
CA SER A 152 -16.32 -2.10 17.20
C SER A 152 -17.26 -0.94 16.83
N VAL A 153 -17.58 -0.77 15.54
CA VAL A 153 -18.52 0.25 15.05
C VAL A 153 -19.93 -0.01 15.59
N LYS A 154 -20.45 -1.24 15.48
CA LYS A 154 -21.78 -1.62 16.00
C LYS A 154 -21.90 -1.35 17.50
N ALA A 155 -20.85 -1.60 18.28
CA ALA A 155 -20.84 -1.32 19.71
C ALA A 155 -20.91 0.19 20.02
N ARG A 156 -20.29 1.04 19.19
CA ARG A 156 -20.32 2.51 19.32
C ARG A 156 -21.68 3.10 18.91
N GLU A 157 -22.26 2.62 17.81
CA GLU A 157 -23.54 3.09 17.29
C GLU A 157 -24.73 2.77 18.22
N GLN A 158 -24.61 1.77 19.08
CA GLN A 158 -25.57 1.51 20.16
C GLN A 158 -25.60 2.64 21.22
N GLY A 159 -24.54 3.44 21.32
CA GLY A 159 -24.44 4.60 22.22
C GLY A 159 -24.71 5.95 21.54
N ASP A 160 -24.24 6.15 20.30
CA ASP A 160 -24.49 7.35 19.48
C ASP A 160 -24.49 7.01 17.97
N ARG A 161 -25.67 7.03 17.36
CA ARG A 161 -25.93 6.69 15.95
C ARG A 161 -25.37 7.69 14.94
N ASN A 162 -24.90 8.87 15.37
CA ASN A 162 -24.33 9.88 14.49
C ASN A 162 -22.80 9.80 14.39
N THR A 163 -22.16 8.83 15.05
CA THR A 163 -20.71 8.65 14.98
C THR A 163 -20.33 8.06 13.61
N PRO A 164 -19.58 8.78 12.76
CA PRO A 164 -19.10 8.21 11.51
C PRO A 164 -18.24 6.98 11.78
N GLY A 165 -18.34 5.95 10.91
CA GLY A 165 -17.42 4.80 10.96
C GLY A 165 -15.95 5.25 11.01
N SER A 166 -15.10 4.50 11.72
CA SER A 166 -13.68 4.82 11.89
C SER A 166 -12.98 4.97 10.53
N PHE A 167 -11.91 5.77 10.46
CA PHE A 167 -11.07 5.85 9.26
C PHE A 167 -10.65 4.45 8.80
N ARG A 168 -10.23 3.61 9.75
CA ARG A 168 -9.84 2.22 9.51
C ARG A 168 -10.98 1.37 8.94
N PHE A 169 -12.21 1.55 9.41
CA PHE A 169 -13.38 0.86 8.85
C PHE A 169 -13.60 1.21 7.37
N ARG A 170 -13.51 2.49 7.00
CA ARG A 170 -13.62 2.91 5.60
C ARG A 170 -12.48 2.36 4.75
N GLN A 171 -11.24 2.47 5.23
CA GLN A 171 -10.06 1.96 4.55
C GLN A 171 -10.16 0.45 4.28
N LEU A 172 -10.54 -0.35 5.27
CA LEU A 172 -10.74 -1.79 5.10
C LEU A 172 -11.89 -2.12 4.14
N SER A 173 -12.95 -1.28 4.15
CA SER A 173 -14.05 -1.40 3.20
C SER A 173 -13.59 -1.15 1.76
N ASP A 174 -12.78 -0.13 1.52
CA ASP A 174 -12.20 0.15 0.19
C ASP A 174 -11.26 -0.96 -0.28
N VAL A 175 -10.42 -1.48 0.63
CA VAL A 175 -9.57 -2.65 0.37
C VAL A 175 -10.39 -3.85 -0.08
N LEU A 176 -11.45 -4.20 0.67
CA LEU A 176 -12.29 -5.34 0.33
C LEU A 176 -13.05 -5.13 -0.99
N ARG A 177 -13.54 -3.92 -1.28
CA ARG A 177 -14.13 -3.60 -2.59
C ARG A 177 -13.16 -3.85 -3.73
N ALA A 178 -11.91 -3.41 -3.60
CA ALA A 178 -10.89 -3.62 -4.63
C ALA A 178 -10.56 -5.11 -4.81
N ILE A 179 -10.45 -5.85 -3.71
CA ILE A 179 -10.18 -7.29 -3.72
C ILE A 179 -11.32 -8.06 -4.41
N TYR A 180 -12.57 -7.86 -3.98
CA TYR A 180 -13.71 -8.59 -4.55
C TYR A 180 -13.94 -8.25 -6.02
N ALA A 181 -13.74 -6.98 -6.41
CA ALA A 181 -13.76 -6.59 -7.81
C ALA A 181 -12.66 -7.31 -8.62
N ALA A 182 -11.43 -7.39 -8.09
CA ALA A 182 -10.33 -8.08 -8.76
C ALA A 182 -10.55 -9.61 -8.83
N GLN A 183 -11.21 -10.20 -7.84
CA GLN A 183 -11.54 -11.63 -7.80
C GLN A 183 -12.81 -12.01 -8.58
N GLN A 184 -13.60 -11.01 -9.03
CA GLN A 184 -14.94 -11.21 -9.57
C GLN A 184 -15.88 -11.93 -8.57
N ASP A 185 -15.70 -11.63 -7.28
CA ASP A 185 -16.50 -12.21 -6.20
C ASP A 185 -17.76 -11.38 -5.95
N ALA A 186 -18.84 -11.71 -6.65
CA ALA A 186 -20.10 -10.98 -6.55
C ALA A 186 -20.73 -11.09 -5.15
N ASP A 187 -20.72 -12.29 -4.56
CA ASP A 187 -21.34 -12.57 -3.28
C ASP A 187 -20.60 -11.81 -2.16
N GLY A 188 -19.27 -11.86 -2.16
CA GLY A 188 -18.44 -11.10 -1.24
C GLY A 188 -18.64 -9.58 -1.37
N TYR A 189 -18.76 -9.08 -2.60
CA TYR A 189 -19.00 -7.66 -2.85
C TYR A 189 -20.37 -7.21 -2.33
N LEU A 190 -21.43 -7.98 -2.59
CA LEU A 190 -22.79 -7.65 -2.14
C LEU A 190 -22.89 -7.67 -0.61
N ALA A 191 -22.33 -8.68 0.05
CA ALA A 191 -22.30 -8.75 1.51
C ALA A 191 -21.58 -7.55 2.14
N LEU A 192 -20.51 -7.06 1.52
CA LEU A 192 -19.79 -5.86 1.97
C LEU A 192 -20.64 -4.59 1.81
N VAL A 193 -21.34 -4.45 0.68
CA VAL A 193 -22.23 -3.32 0.42
C VAL A 193 -23.37 -3.27 1.43
N GLU A 194 -23.97 -4.42 1.76
CA GLU A 194 -24.99 -4.50 2.82
C GLU A 194 -24.45 -4.03 4.18
N ALA A 195 -23.19 -4.37 4.49
CA ALA A 195 -22.55 -4.00 5.75
C ALA A 195 -22.06 -2.54 5.81
N THR A 196 -21.81 -1.88 4.67
CA THR A 196 -21.15 -0.55 4.60
C THR A 196 -21.94 0.53 3.89
N GLN A 197 -23.16 0.20 3.45
CA GLN A 197 -24.03 0.99 2.57
C GLN A 197 -23.52 1.08 1.12
N LEU A 198 -24.48 1.25 0.21
CA LEU A 198 -24.24 1.33 -1.23
C LEU A 198 -23.69 2.70 -1.63
N ALA A 199 -22.53 2.72 -2.29
CA ALA A 199 -21.99 3.91 -2.95
C ALA A 199 -22.27 3.90 -4.47
N PRO A 200 -22.32 5.06 -5.15
CA PRO A 200 -22.49 5.09 -6.61
C PRO A 200 -21.44 4.30 -7.40
N SER A 201 -20.20 4.22 -6.88
CA SER A 201 -19.12 3.40 -7.46
C SER A 201 -19.41 1.90 -7.43
N ASP A 202 -20.20 1.44 -6.45
CA ASP A 202 -20.52 0.03 -6.24
C ASP A 202 -21.41 -0.48 -7.37
N CYS A 203 -22.36 0.33 -7.86
CA CYS A 203 -23.20 -0.02 -9.01
C CYS A 203 -22.37 -0.35 -10.25
N ALA A 204 -21.34 0.45 -10.53
CA ALA A 204 -20.46 0.23 -11.66
C ALA A 204 -19.56 -1.01 -11.48
N ALA A 205 -19.12 -1.28 -10.25
CA ALA A 205 -18.34 -2.47 -9.93
C ALA A 205 -19.18 -3.75 -10.07
N ILE A 206 -20.37 -3.79 -9.46
CA ILE A 206 -21.32 -4.90 -9.54
C ILE A 206 -21.67 -5.19 -11.01
N ALA A 207 -21.98 -4.17 -11.80
CA ALA A 207 -22.29 -4.33 -13.22
C ALA A 207 -21.12 -4.90 -14.05
N ARG A 208 -19.87 -4.73 -13.61
CA ARG A 208 -18.69 -5.33 -14.25
C ARG A 208 -18.47 -6.78 -13.83
N ILE A 209 -18.78 -7.14 -12.58
CA ILE A 209 -18.63 -8.51 -12.07
C ILE A 209 -19.64 -9.47 -12.72
N TYR A 210 -20.85 -9.00 -13.01
CA TYR A 210 -21.92 -9.80 -13.64
C TYR A 210 -21.91 -9.79 -15.18
N ARG A 211 -20.87 -9.22 -15.82
CA ARG A 211 -20.70 -9.26 -17.28
C ARG A 211 -19.97 -10.51 -17.74
#